data_AF-A0A967HNG1-F1
#
_entry.id   AF-A0A967HNG1-F1
#
_cell.length_a   1.000
_cell.length_b   1.000
_cell.length_c   1.000
_cell.angle_alpha   90.00
_cell.angle_beta   90.00
_cell.angle_gamma   90.00
#
_symmetry.space_group_name_H-M   'P 1'
#
loop_
_entity.id
_entity.type
_entity.pdbx_description
1 polymer ?
#
loop_
_entity_poly.entity_id
_entity_poly.type
_entity_poly.pdbx_seq_one_letter_code
_entity_poly.pdbx_strand_id
1 'polypeptide(L)' 'MNEWLLTYEGFDPGQEGLREALCTLGNGYFATRGAAPEATADDVHYPGTYLA' A
#
# COMPACT_ATOMS: atom_id res chain seq x y z
N MET A 1 -2.90 -21.70 -4.55
CA MET A 1 -2.24 -20.44 -4.12
C MET A 1 -1.15 -20.14 -5.15
N ASN A 2 -1.13 -18.97 -5.77
CA ASN A 2 -0.11 -18.60 -6.76
C ASN A 2 1.09 -18.01 -6.03
N GLU A 3 2.27 -18.61 -6.15
CA GLU A 3 3.50 -18.16 -5.47
C GLU A 3 3.93 -16.75 -5.90
N TRP A 4 3.40 -16.25 -7.01
CA TRP A 4 3.68 -14.92 -7.55
C TRP A 4 2.64 -13.85 -7.16
N LEU A 5 1.64 -14.19 -6.35
CA LEU A 5 0.55 -13.27 -6.02
C LEU A 5 0.47 -13.04 -4.51
N LEU A 6 0.68 -11.80 -4.09
CA LEU A 6 0.30 -11.33 -2.75
C LEU A 6 -1.11 -10.75 -2.83
N THR A 7 -2.07 -11.37 -2.13
CA THR A 7 -3.49 -10.97 -2.16
C THR A 7 -3.98 -10.65 -0.75
N TYR A 8 -4.72 -9.55 -0.63
CA TYR A 8 -5.50 -9.19 0.55
C TYR A 8 -6.97 -9.11 0.14
N GLU A 9 -7.85 -9.73 0.92
CA GLU A 9 -9.30 -9.67 0.73
C GLU A 9 -9.96 -8.97 1.91
N GLY A 10 -10.98 -8.16 1.63
CA GLY A 10 -11.66 -7.36 2.64
C GLY A 10 -10.89 -6.11 3.07
N PHE A 11 -11.32 -5.55 4.20
CA PHE A 11 -10.77 -4.33 4.81
C PHE A 11 -10.68 -4.54 6.32
N ASP A 12 -9.49 -4.34 6.87
CA ASP A 12 -9.22 -4.32 8.32
C ASP A 12 -8.36 -3.09 8.63
N PRO A 13 -8.92 -2.05 9.27
CA PRO A 13 -8.20 -0.82 9.59
C PRO A 13 -6.87 -1.06 10.31
N GLY A 14 -6.78 -2.09 11.16
CA GLY A 14 -5.56 -2.39 11.89
C GLY A 14 -4.43 -2.97 11.04
N GLN A 15 -4.73 -3.41 9.81
CA GLN A 15 -3.78 -4.01 8.88
C GLN A 15 -3.45 -3.12 7.67
N GLU A 16 -4.20 -2.05 7.42
CA GLU A 16 -4.04 -1.24 6.21
C GLU A 16 -2.64 -0.63 6.10
N GLY A 17 -2.05 -0.13 7.20
CA GLY A 17 -0.68 0.38 7.18
C GLY A 17 0.38 -0.66 6.73
N LEU A 18 0.19 -1.94 7.06
CA LEU A 18 1.03 -3.05 6.61
C LEU A 18 0.75 -3.39 5.14
N ARG A 19 -0.52 -3.49 4.76
CA ARG A 19 -0.95 -3.75 3.38
C ARG A 19 -0.40 -2.69 2.43
N GLU A 20 -0.51 -1.42 2.78
CA GLU A 20 0.04 -0.31 1.99
C GLU A 20 1.56 -0.42 1.80
N ALA A 21 2.28 -0.87 2.82
CA ALA A 21 3.72 -1.08 2.74
C ALA A 21 4.06 -2.26 1.81
N LEU A 22 3.41 -3.41 1.99
CA LEU A 22 3.69 -4.61 1.19
C LEU A 22 3.19 -4.52 -0.26
N CYS A 23 2.14 -3.74 -0.51
CA CYS A 23 1.61 -3.46 -1.85
C CYS A 23 2.21 -2.18 -2.48
N THR A 24 3.31 -1.64 -1.95
CA THR A 24 4.04 -0.52 -2.56
C THR A 24 4.59 -0.93 -3.93
N LEU A 25 4.45 -0.06 -4.93
CA LEU A 25 5.09 -0.22 -6.23
C LEU A 25 6.19 0.83 -6.42
N GLY A 26 7.29 0.43 -7.05
CA GLY A 26 8.41 1.33 -7.34
C GLY A 26 9.26 0.84 -8.50
N ASN A 27 10.00 1.76 -9.12
CA ASN A 27 10.83 1.49 -10.30
C ASN A 27 12.29 1.94 -10.15
N GLY A 28 12.70 2.30 -8.94
CA GLY A 28 14.05 2.84 -8.66
C GLY A 28 14.21 4.34 -8.89
N TYR A 29 13.25 5.03 -9.52
CA TYR A 29 13.19 6.50 -9.60
C TYR A 29 12.19 7.08 -8.62
N PHE A 30 11.03 6.42 -8.46
CA PHE A 30 10.05 6.74 -7.42
C PHE A 30 9.37 5.47 -6.89
N ALA A 31 8.66 5.62 -5.78
CA ALA A 31 7.79 4.60 -5.22
C ALA A 31 6.48 5.22 -4.70
N THR A 32 5.36 4.50 -4.82
CA THR A 32 4.06 4.88 -4.26
C THR A 32 3.55 3.77 -3.35
N ARG A 33 3.12 4.13 -2.14
CA ARG A 33 2.49 3.17 -1.21
C ARG A 33 1.21 2.61 -1.83
N GLY A 34 0.87 1.37 -1.46
CA GLY A 34 -0.32 0.67 -1.96
C GLY A 34 -1.64 1.13 -1.33
N ALA A 35 -1.77 2.42 -0.98
CA ALA A 35 -2.99 2.99 -0.45
C ALA A 35 -4.07 3.09 -1.54
N ALA A 36 -5.34 3.04 -1.14
CA ALA A 36 -6.45 3.31 -2.06
C ALA A 36 -6.32 4.74 -2.63
N PRO A 37 -6.59 4.96 -3.93
CA PRO A 37 -6.39 6.27 -4.56
C PRO A 37 -7.28 7.39 -3.99
N GLU A 38 -8.40 7.04 -3.36
CA GLU A 38 -9.30 7.94 -2.65
C GLU A 38 -8.89 8.21 -1.20
N ALA A 39 -7.89 7.50 -0.67
CA ALA A 39 -7.48 7.62 0.72
C ALA A 39 -6.81 8.98 1.00
N THR A 40 -7.07 9.50 2.20
CA THR A 40 -6.36 10.65 2.76
C THR A 40 -5.57 10.19 3.97
N ALA A 41 -4.50 10.92 4.31
CA ALA A 41 -3.71 10.58 5.49
C ALA A 41 -4.54 10.74 6.77
N ASP A 42 -4.66 9.66 7.53
CA ASP A 42 -5.40 9.59 8.79
C ASP A 42 -4.76 8.52 9.71
N ASP A 43 -5.50 8.05 10.71
CA ASP A 43 -5.02 7.04 11.66
C ASP A 43 -4.95 5.61 11.05
N VAL A 44 -5.54 5.38 9.88
CA VAL A 44 -5.62 4.08 9.19
C VAL A 44 -4.71 4.05 7.96
N HIS A 45 -4.76 5.12 7.17
CA HIS A 45 -4.12 5.22 5.86
C HIS A 45 -2.96 6.20 5.88
N TYR A 46 -1.89 5.82 5.18
CA TYR A 46 -0.73 6.68 4.99
C TYR A 46 -0.35 6.73 3.51
N PRO A 47 -1.15 7.42 2.67
CA PRO A 47 -0.85 7.57 1.25
C PRO A 47 0.45 8.39 1.08
N GLY A 48 1.32 7.95 0.16
CA GLY A 48 2.59 8.62 -0.05
C GLY A 48 3.31 8.17 -1.31
N THR A 49 3.91 9.14 -1.99
CA THR A 49 4.78 8.96 -3.16
C THR A 49 6.12 9.61 -2.89
N TYR A 50 7.20 8.86 -3.10
CA TYR A 50 8.56 9.27 -2.76
C TYR A 50 9.44 9.23 -4.01
N LEU A 51 10.31 10.24 -4.15
CA LEU A 51 11.33 10.32 -5.19
C LEU A 51 12.69 9.86 -4.61
N ALA A 52 13.49 9.16 -5.41
CA ALA A 52 14.83 8.69 -5.04
C ALA A 52 15.86 9.83 -4.91
#